data_AF-A0A1W9TR47-F1
#
_entry.id   AF-A0A1W9TR47-F1
#
_cell.length_a   1.000
_cell.length_b   1.000
_cell.length_c   1.000
_cell.angle_alpha   90.00
_cell.angle_beta   90.00
_cell.angle_gamma   90.00
#
_symmetry.space_group_name_H-M   'P 1'
#
loop_
_entity.id
_entity.type
_entity.pdbx_description
1 polymer ?
#
loop_
_entity_poly.entity_id
_entity_poly.type
_entity_poly.pdbx_seq_one_letter_code
_entity_poly.pdbx_strand_id
1 'polypeptide(L)'
;MNNDVTSLVDESINLELNVSDIYLLFYKFFPNDAEFWWKLALEEKNHAALIRGGKEYFEPVNKFPHNLLHHSLQNLKDTNSKLLSLIKNFENTPPSREEAFNIALEIENSACELHYQNFIDEEVNSTTDKIFKKLNKDDKDHAMRIRSYMEKHGITGQSENG
;
A
#
# COMPACT_ATOMS: atom_id res chain seq x y z
N MET A 1 16.98 20.37 -7.28
CA MET A 1 16.09 19.29 -6.80
C MET A 1 16.91 18.01 -6.78
N ASN A 2 16.86 17.25 -5.70
CA ASN A 2 17.57 15.98 -5.62
C ASN A 2 16.74 14.97 -6.41
N ASN A 3 17.18 14.61 -7.63
CA ASN A 3 16.41 13.78 -8.57
C ASN A 3 15.95 12.44 -7.94
N ASP A 4 16.66 11.98 -6.91
CA ASP A 4 16.34 10.77 -6.16
C ASP A 4 15.07 10.93 -5.32
N VAL A 5 14.82 12.09 -4.70
CA VAL A 5 13.62 12.30 -3.87
C VAL A 5 12.36 12.35 -4.73
N THR A 6 12.40 13.07 -5.86
CA THR A 6 11.28 13.10 -6.80
C THR A 6 10.95 11.70 -7.32
N SER A 7 11.99 10.92 -7.64
CA SER A 7 11.82 9.54 -8.09
C SER A 7 11.27 8.63 -7.00
N LEU A 8 11.71 8.78 -5.74
CA LEU A 8 11.16 8.03 -4.60
C LEU A 8 9.67 8.33 -4.42
N VAL A 9 9.28 9.60 -4.47
CA VAL A 9 7.87 10.00 -4.36
C VAL A 9 7.04 9.39 -5.48
N ASP A 10 7.52 9.45 -6.73
CA ASP A 10 6.79 8.91 -7.88
C ASP A 10 6.65 7.39 -7.83
N GLU A 11 7.71 6.67 -7.44
CA GLU A 11 7.64 5.22 -7.28
C GLU A 11 6.77 4.81 -6.09
N SER A 12 6.74 5.58 -5.00
CA SER A 12 5.79 5.37 -3.91
C SER A 12 4.34 5.60 -4.35
N ILE A 13 4.04 6.66 -5.12
CA ILE A 13 2.69 6.84 -5.68
C ILE A 13 2.28 5.65 -6.55
N ASN A 14 3.20 5.16 -7.38
CA ASN A 14 2.93 4.01 -8.24
C ASN A 14 2.71 2.73 -7.44
N LEU A 15 3.42 2.55 -6.32
CA LEU A 15 3.24 1.41 -5.42
C LEU A 15 1.79 1.34 -4.92
N GLU A 16 1.33 2.39 -4.27
CA GLU A 16 -0.04 2.49 -3.74
C GLU A 16 -1.09 2.23 -4.83
N LEU A 17 -0.91 2.80 -6.03
CA LEU A 17 -1.83 2.60 -7.15
C LEU A 17 -1.82 1.16 -7.67
N ASN A 18 -0.65 0.53 -7.76
CA ASN A 18 -0.51 -0.85 -8.19
C ASN A 18 -1.14 -1.82 -7.17
N VAL A 19 -0.97 -1.56 -5.87
CA VAL A 19 -1.64 -2.33 -4.81
C VAL A 19 -3.16 -2.18 -4.92
N SER A 20 -3.66 -0.95 -5.10
CA SER A 20 -5.08 -0.69 -5.36
C SER A 20 -5.61 -1.49 -6.55
N ASP A 21 -4.87 -1.52 -7.65
CA ASP A 21 -5.28 -2.23 -8.87
C ASP A 21 -5.34 -3.76 -8.64
N ILE A 22 -4.43 -4.33 -7.86
CA ILE A 22 -4.51 -5.73 -7.42
C ILE A 22 -5.79 -5.96 -6.61
N TYR A 23 -6.10 -5.10 -5.64
CA TYR A 23 -7.32 -5.23 -4.84
C TYR A 23 -8.59 -5.04 -5.68
N LEU A 24 -8.57 -4.21 -6.72
CA LEU A 24 -9.68 -4.11 -7.67
C LEU A 24 -9.83 -5.36 -8.56
N LEU A 25 -8.75 -6.08 -8.85
CA LEU A 25 -8.85 -7.39 -9.48
C LEU A 25 -9.50 -8.40 -8.53
N PHE A 26 -9.07 -8.45 -7.27
CA PHE A 26 -9.66 -9.34 -6.27
C PHE A 26 -11.14 -9.03 -6.02
N TYR A 27 -11.51 -7.74 -5.97
CA TYR A 27 -12.91 -7.30 -5.94
C TYR A 27 -13.75 -7.91 -7.08
N LYS A 28 -13.20 -7.95 -8.30
CA LYS A 28 -13.89 -8.52 -9.47
C LYS A 28 -13.96 -10.05 -9.41
N PHE A 29 -12.91 -10.71 -8.94
CA PHE A 29 -12.82 -12.17 -8.92
C PHE A 29 -13.59 -12.82 -7.76
N PHE A 30 -13.73 -12.12 -6.64
CA PHE A 30 -14.33 -12.67 -5.42
C PHE A 30 -15.52 -11.83 -4.95
N PRO A 31 -16.71 -11.95 -5.59
CA PRO A 31 -17.91 -11.19 -5.24
C PRO A 31 -18.34 -11.31 -3.77
N ASN A 32 -18.06 -12.46 -3.14
CA ASN A 32 -18.37 -12.70 -1.73
C ASN A 32 -17.49 -11.88 -0.77
N ASP A 33 -16.31 -11.44 -1.22
CA ASP A 33 -15.35 -10.63 -0.46
C ASP A 33 -15.24 -9.20 -1.03
N ALA A 34 -16.15 -8.83 -1.93
CA ALA A 34 -16.06 -7.61 -2.72
C ALA A 34 -16.00 -6.35 -1.84
N GLU A 35 -16.85 -6.24 -0.81
CA GLU A 35 -16.83 -5.07 0.07
C GLU A 35 -15.46 -4.90 0.76
N PHE A 36 -14.84 -6.00 1.17
CA PHE A 36 -13.53 -6.00 1.80
C PHE A 36 -12.45 -5.48 0.85
N TRP A 37 -12.38 -6.05 -0.35
CA TRP A 37 -11.39 -5.64 -1.37
C TRP A 37 -11.61 -4.23 -1.88
N TRP A 38 -12.87 -3.81 -2.07
CA TRP A 38 -13.19 -2.46 -2.47
C TRP A 38 -12.72 -1.43 -1.45
N LYS A 39 -12.90 -1.73 -0.16
CA LYS A 39 -12.44 -0.86 0.91
C LYS A 39 -10.93 -0.67 0.86
N LEU A 40 -10.15 -1.77 0.87
CA LEU A 40 -8.69 -1.68 0.78
C LEU A 40 -8.24 -0.92 -0.48
N ALA A 41 -8.83 -1.20 -1.64
CA ALA A 41 -8.49 -0.49 -2.87
C ALA A 41 -8.71 1.03 -2.80
N LEU A 42 -9.76 1.48 -2.09
CA LEU A 42 -10.04 2.90 -1.90
C LEU A 42 -9.02 3.55 -0.96
N GLU A 43 -8.62 2.84 0.08
CA GLU A 43 -7.61 3.29 1.05
C GLU A 43 -6.26 3.50 0.36
N GLU A 44 -5.79 2.56 -0.47
CA GLU A 44 -4.54 2.77 -1.24
C GLU A 44 -4.63 3.93 -2.25
N LYS A 45 -5.80 4.16 -2.84
CA LYS A 45 -5.99 5.35 -3.70
C LYS A 45 -5.90 6.63 -2.90
N ASN A 46 -6.35 6.64 -1.65
CA ASN A 46 -6.19 7.77 -0.76
C ASN A 46 -4.71 7.98 -0.42
N HIS A 47 -3.96 6.92 -0.09
CA HIS A 47 -2.51 7.00 0.14
C HIS A 47 -1.79 7.64 -1.06
N ALA A 48 -2.03 7.14 -2.27
CA ALA A 48 -1.47 7.70 -3.51
C ALA A 48 -1.80 9.19 -3.67
N ALA A 49 -3.05 9.58 -3.39
CA ALA A 49 -3.50 10.96 -3.48
C ALA A 49 -2.83 11.86 -2.42
N LEU A 50 -2.62 11.37 -1.20
CA LEU A 50 -1.93 12.10 -0.14
C LEU A 50 -0.46 12.32 -0.49
N ILE A 51 0.24 11.29 -0.98
CA ILE A 51 1.64 11.41 -1.39
C ILE A 51 1.76 12.40 -2.55
N ARG A 52 0.86 12.32 -3.55
CA ARG A 52 0.82 13.26 -4.67
C ARG A 52 0.56 14.70 -4.23
N GLY A 53 -0.43 14.93 -3.36
CA GLY A 53 -0.67 16.26 -2.78
C GLY A 53 0.53 16.76 -1.97
N GLY A 54 1.21 15.84 -1.27
CA GLY A 54 2.51 16.09 -0.66
C GLY A 54 3.53 16.67 -1.61
N LYS A 55 3.75 15.98 -2.72
CA LYS A 55 4.64 16.40 -3.80
C LYS A 55 4.27 17.78 -4.33
N GLU A 56 3.01 18.02 -4.63
CA GLU A 56 2.56 19.26 -5.27
C GLU A 56 2.64 20.48 -4.34
N TYR A 57 2.28 20.32 -3.07
CA TYR A 57 2.10 21.47 -2.15
C TYR A 57 3.21 21.64 -1.11
N PHE A 58 3.89 20.56 -0.71
CA PHE A 58 4.86 20.59 0.39
C PHE A 58 6.32 20.44 -0.07
N GLU A 59 6.59 19.78 -1.20
CA GLU A 59 7.94 19.67 -1.76
C GLU A 59 8.52 21.02 -2.22
N PRO A 60 7.79 21.91 -2.93
CA PRO A 60 8.33 23.21 -3.37
C PRO A 60 8.75 24.13 -2.22
N VAL A 61 8.21 23.90 -1.02
CA VAL A 61 8.52 24.66 0.20
C VAL A 61 9.41 23.88 1.18
N ASN A 62 10.00 22.76 0.76
CA ASN A 62 10.87 21.88 1.57
C ASN A 62 10.23 21.40 2.88
N LYS A 63 8.91 21.13 2.86
CA LYS A 63 8.14 20.63 4.01
C LYS A 63 7.58 19.23 3.83
N PHE A 64 7.93 18.54 2.75
CA PHE A 64 7.51 17.16 2.53
C PHE A 64 8.06 16.24 3.64
N PRO A 65 7.23 15.37 4.24
CA PRO A 65 7.69 14.42 5.26
C PRO A 65 8.46 13.27 4.61
N HIS A 66 9.77 13.40 4.45
CA HIS A 66 10.59 12.42 3.73
C HIS A 66 10.68 11.06 4.44
N ASN A 67 10.41 11.01 5.75
CA ASN A 67 10.30 9.77 6.51
C ASN A 67 9.08 8.91 6.13
N LEU A 68 8.13 9.47 5.36
CA LEU A 68 7.05 8.72 4.72
C LEU A 68 7.54 7.74 3.66
N LEU A 69 8.70 8.03 3.04
CA LEU A 69 9.18 7.30 1.86
C LEU A 69 10.16 6.19 2.27
N HIS A 70 10.11 5.10 1.52
CA HIS A 70 11.14 4.07 1.56
C HIS A 70 12.52 4.66 1.19
N HIS A 71 13.60 4.21 1.82
CA HIS A 71 14.94 4.78 1.59
C HIS A 71 15.63 4.26 0.33
N SER A 72 15.20 3.12 -0.23
CA SER A 72 15.73 2.53 -1.46
C SER A 72 14.78 2.72 -2.64
N LEU A 73 15.22 3.50 -3.63
CA LEU A 73 14.52 3.66 -4.91
C LEU A 73 14.49 2.37 -5.72
N GLN A 74 15.57 1.58 -5.69
CA GLN A 74 15.64 0.33 -6.44
C GLN A 74 14.61 -0.68 -5.90
N ASN A 75 14.47 -0.79 -4.58
CA ASN A 75 13.49 -1.69 -3.98
C ASN A 75 12.05 -1.31 -4.38
N LEU A 76 11.73 -0.02 -4.42
CA LEU A 76 10.41 0.44 -4.88
C LEU A 76 10.16 0.04 -6.34
N LYS A 77 11.14 0.26 -7.22
CA LYS A 77 11.04 -0.12 -8.64
C LYS A 77 10.87 -1.62 -8.85
N ASP A 78 11.60 -2.42 -8.09
CA ASP A 78 11.53 -3.87 -8.15
C ASP A 78 10.16 -4.37 -7.66
N THR A 79 9.65 -3.81 -6.55
CA THR A 79 8.31 -4.11 -6.05
C THR A 79 7.24 -3.70 -7.06
N ASN A 80 7.28 -2.48 -7.60
CA ASN A 80 6.35 -2.04 -8.65
C ASN A 80 6.35 -2.97 -9.86
N SER A 81 7.54 -3.38 -10.31
CA SER A 81 7.68 -4.33 -11.43
C SER A 81 7.06 -5.70 -11.11
N LYS A 82 7.19 -6.17 -9.87
CA LYS A 82 6.56 -7.41 -9.40
C LYS A 82 5.03 -7.28 -9.37
N LEU A 83 4.49 -6.18 -8.83
CA LEU A 83 3.04 -5.95 -8.79
C LEU A 83 2.43 -5.86 -10.18
N LEU A 84 3.06 -5.11 -11.09
CA LEU A 84 2.62 -5.03 -12.50
C LEU A 84 2.62 -6.41 -13.19
N SER A 85 3.62 -7.24 -12.88
CA SER A 85 3.67 -8.61 -13.38
C SER A 85 2.53 -9.46 -12.84
N LEU A 86 2.19 -9.32 -11.55
CA LEU A 86 1.05 -10.00 -10.93
C LEU A 86 -0.28 -9.56 -11.57
N ILE A 87 -0.50 -8.26 -11.73
CA ILE A 87 -1.69 -7.68 -12.39
C ILE A 87 -1.88 -8.32 -13.76
N LYS A 88 -0.83 -8.29 -14.60
CA LYS A 88 -0.87 -8.87 -15.95
C LYS A 88 -1.13 -10.38 -15.94
N ASN A 89 -0.57 -11.10 -14.98
CA ASN A 89 -0.79 -12.54 -14.86
C ASN A 89 -2.24 -12.85 -14.47
N PHE A 90 -2.82 -12.10 -13.53
CA PHE A 90 -4.18 -12.32 -13.05
C PHE A 90 -5.26 -11.97 -14.06
N GLU A 91 -4.99 -11.07 -15.01
CA GLU A 91 -5.89 -10.85 -16.16
C GLU A 91 -6.14 -12.12 -16.98
N ASN A 92 -5.16 -13.04 -17.01
CA ASN A 92 -5.25 -14.28 -17.79
C ASN A 92 -5.52 -15.51 -16.91
N THR A 93 -4.96 -15.51 -15.70
CA THR A 93 -5.03 -16.62 -14.75
C THR A 93 -5.37 -16.06 -13.37
N PRO A 94 -6.67 -15.87 -13.05
CA PRO A 94 -7.08 -15.40 -11.73
C PRO A 94 -6.56 -16.33 -10.62
N PRO A 95 -6.09 -15.79 -9.49
CA PRO A 95 -5.64 -16.61 -8.38
C PRO A 95 -6.84 -17.29 -7.71
N SER A 96 -6.59 -18.33 -6.92
CA SER A 96 -7.59 -18.81 -5.97
C SER A 96 -7.86 -17.76 -4.90
N ARG A 97 -9.00 -17.88 -4.21
CA ARG A 97 -9.36 -17.01 -3.09
C ARG A 97 -8.27 -17.00 -2.03
N GLU A 98 -7.75 -18.17 -1.66
CA GLU A 98 -6.69 -18.31 -0.66
C GLU A 98 -5.38 -17.65 -1.10
N GLU A 99 -4.98 -17.86 -2.35
CA GLU A 99 -3.79 -17.20 -2.91
C GLU A 99 -3.93 -15.68 -2.90
N ALA A 100 -5.10 -15.13 -3.27
CA ALA A 100 -5.33 -13.69 -3.28
C ALA A 100 -5.12 -13.05 -1.89
N PHE A 101 -5.66 -13.69 -0.84
CA PHE A 101 -5.46 -13.24 0.54
C PHE A 101 -4.00 -13.36 1.00
N ASN A 102 -3.31 -14.44 0.64
CA ASN A 102 -1.89 -14.59 0.96
C ASN A 102 -1.00 -13.58 0.21
N ILE A 103 -1.29 -13.31 -1.06
CA ILE A 103 -0.62 -12.26 -1.84
C ILE A 103 -0.84 -10.89 -1.20
N ALA A 104 -2.08 -10.58 -0.79
CA ALA A 104 -2.38 -9.33 -0.10
C ALA A 104 -1.56 -9.21 1.21
N LEU A 105 -1.45 -10.28 2.00
CA LEU A 105 -0.58 -10.28 3.19
C LEU A 105 0.90 -10.09 2.84
N GLU A 106 1.40 -10.71 1.79
CA GLU A 106 2.81 -10.55 1.38
C GLU A 106 3.11 -9.09 0.99
N ILE A 107 2.18 -8.44 0.29
CA ILE A 107 2.27 -7.02 -0.08
C ILE A 107 2.33 -6.15 1.18
N GLU A 108 1.38 -6.35 2.10
CA GLU A 108 1.23 -5.50 3.29
C GLU A 108 2.32 -5.71 4.35
N ASN A 109 2.93 -6.90 4.39
CA ASN A 109 4.10 -7.15 5.22
C ASN A 109 5.42 -6.77 4.52
N SER A 110 5.38 -6.25 3.29
CA SER A 110 6.59 -5.81 2.61
C SER A 110 7.19 -4.59 3.30
N ALA A 111 8.51 -4.43 3.21
CA ALA A 111 9.19 -3.30 3.83
C ALA A 111 8.61 -1.94 3.41
N CYS A 112 8.12 -1.82 2.17
CA CYS A 112 7.57 -0.57 1.65
C CYS A 112 6.28 -0.15 2.38
N GLU A 113 5.34 -1.06 2.59
CA GLU A 113 4.10 -0.79 3.31
C GLU A 113 4.33 -0.56 4.81
N LEU A 114 5.28 -1.31 5.40
CA LEU A 114 5.69 -1.10 6.79
C LEU A 114 6.25 0.30 7.03
N HIS A 115 6.95 0.90 6.06
CA HIS A 115 7.45 2.27 6.20
C HIS A 115 6.32 3.30 6.31
N TYR A 116 5.25 3.15 5.52
CA TYR A 116 4.09 4.01 5.60
C TYR A 116 3.38 3.86 6.95
N GLN A 117 3.16 2.64 7.41
CA GLN A 117 2.56 2.37 8.72
C GLN A 117 3.42 2.92 9.88
N ASN A 118 4.74 2.74 9.82
CA ASN A 118 5.66 3.29 10.81
C ASN A 118 5.55 4.83 10.87
N PHE A 119 5.52 5.51 9.71
CA PHE A 119 5.29 6.95 9.68
C PHE A 119 4.00 7.32 10.39
N ILE A 120 2.90 6.61 10.13
CA ILE A 120 1.58 6.85 10.73
C ILE A 120 1.57 6.64 12.25
N ASP A 121 2.35 5.69 12.76
CA ASP A 121 2.40 5.32 14.17
C ASP A 121 3.45 6.07 15.00
N GLU A 122 4.44 6.69 14.36
CA GLU A 122 5.42 7.56 15.02
C GLU A 122 4.75 8.72 15.78
N GLU A 123 5.48 9.35 16.70
CA GLU A 123 5.04 10.62 17.29
C GLU A 123 4.97 11.73 16.22
N VAL A 124 4.17 12.76 16.48
CA VAL A 124 4.03 13.91 15.56
C VAL A 124 5.23 14.84 15.75
N ASN A 125 6.12 14.91 14.76
CA ASN A 125 7.32 15.73 14.84
C ASN A 125 7.15 17.10 14.17
N SER A 126 6.13 17.27 13.30
CA SER A 126 5.87 18.52 12.60
C SER A 126 4.37 18.81 12.38
N THR A 127 4.05 20.06 12.01
CA THR A 127 2.68 20.41 11.58
C THR A 127 2.28 19.68 10.30
N THR A 128 3.22 19.44 9.39
CA THR A 128 2.95 18.67 8.17
C THR A 128 2.62 17.23 8.51
N ASP A 129 3.39 16.59 9.42
CA ASP A 129 3.12 15.22 9.87
C ASP A 129 1.71 15.12 10.45
N LYS A 130 1.31 16.12 11.25
CA LYS A 130 -0.04 16.19 11.81
C LYS A 130 -1.12 16.24 10.74
N ILE A 131 -0.89 16.95 9.63
CA ILE A 131 -1.83 17.04 8.51
C ILE A 131 -1.92 15.67 7.81
N PHE A 132 -0.79 15.08 7.43
CA PHE A 132 -0.75 13.78 6.77
C PHE A 132 -1.39 12.69 7.62
N LYS A 133 -1.00 12.56 8.89
CA LYS A 133 -1.58 11.59 9.84
C LYS A 133 -3.07 11.79 10.06
N LYS A 134 -3.55 13.04 10.04
CA LYS A 134 -4.98 13.33 10.17
C LYS A 134 -5.77 12.93 8.92
N LEU A 135 -5.18 13.11 7.73
CA LEU A 135 -5.81 12.73 6.48
C LEU A 135 -5.82 11.20 6.27
N ASN A 136 -4.94 10.48 6.95
CA ASN A 136 -4.80 9.02 6.88
C ASN A 136 -5.42 8.24 8.06
N LYS A 137 -6.32 8.88 8.84
CA LYS A 137 -6.70 8.38 10.16
C LYS A 137 -7.42 7.03 10.19
N ASP A 138 -8.06 6.66 9.07
CA ASP A 138 -8.91 5.47 8.97
C ASP A 138 -8.21 4.29 8.26
N ASP A 139 -7.03 4.54 7.68
CA ASP A 139 -6.31 3.62 6.78
C ASP A 139 -5.10 3.06 7.52
N LYS A 140 -5.37 2.26 8.56
CA LYS A 140 -4.35 1.63 9.41
C LYS A 140 -4.40 0.11 9.34
N ASP A 141 -3.20 -0.47 9.34
CA ASP A 141 -2.92 -1.88 9.58
C ASP A 141 -3.75 -2.84 8.71
N HIS A 142 -3.54 -2.72 7.39
CA HIS A 142 -4.16 -3.61 6.41
C HIS A 142 -3.76 -5.07 6.64
N ALA A 143 -2.49 -5.35 6.97
CA ALA A 143 -2.03 -6.70 7.30
C ALA A 143 -2.86 -7.36 8.41
N MET A 144 -3.08 -6.68 9.54
CA MET A 144 -3.94 -7.20 10.62
C MET A 144 -5.38 -7.40 10.16
N ARG A 145 -5.94 -6.45 9.41
CA ARG A 145 -7.31 -6.54 8.89
C ARG A 145 -7.49 -7.73 7.96
N ILE A 146 -6.51 -7.99 7.10
CA ILE A 146 -6.49 -9.14 6.20
C ILE A 146 -6.38 -10.44 7.01
N ARG A 147 -5.45 -10.55 7.96
CA ARG A 147 -5.34 -11.74 8.84
C ARG A 147 -6.65 -12.02 9.59
N SER A 148 -7.23 -10.99 10.21
CA SER A 148 -8.50 -11.09 10.95
C SER A 148 -9.65 -11.52 10.05
N TYR A 149 -9.69 -11.02 8.81
CA TYR A 149 -10.70 -11.42 7.83
C TYR A 149 -10.53 -12.88 7.43
N MET A 150 -9.29 -13.33 7.19
CA MET A 150 -8.98 -14.72 6.84
C MET A 150 -9.40 -15.68 7.94
N GLU A 151 -9.04 -15.39 9.19
CA GLU A 151 -9.43 -16.20 10.36
C GLU A 151 -10.95 -16.30 10.50
N LYS A 152 -11.65 -15.17 10.41
CA LYS A 152 -13.12 -15.13 10.53
C LYS A 152 -13.84 -15.93 9.44
N HIS A 153 -13.24 -16.05 8.26
CA HIS A 153 -13.86 -16.70 7.10
C HIS A 153 -13.21 -18.05 6.74
N GLY A 154 -12.37 -18.60 7.62
CA GLY A 154 -11.73 -19.91 7.43
C GLY A 154 -10.83 -19.98 6.20
N ILE A 155 -10.15 -18.88 5.86
CA ILE A 155 -9.16 -18.83 4.78
C ILE A 155 -7.79 -19.17 5.39
N THR A 156 -7.13 -20.19 4.88
CA THR A 156 -5.82 -20.60 5.40
C THR A 156 -4.75 -19.55 5.04
N GLY A 157 -4.07 -19.01 6.05
CA GLY A 157 -2.85 -18.25 5.83
C GLY A 157 -1.66 -19.18 5.64
N GLN A 158 -0.64 -18.74 4.90
CA GLN A 158 0.68 -19.32 5.08
C GLN A 158 1.09 -19.08 6.53
N SER A 159 1.15 -20.16 7.31
CA SER A 159 1.67 -20.15 8.67
C SER A 159 3.05 -19.51 8.66
N GLU A 160 3.29 -18.52 9.54
CA GLU A 160 4.62 -17.99 9.86
C GLU A 160 5.49 -19.14 10.41
N ASN A 161 6.06 -19.94 9.52
CA ASN A 161 7.17 -20.82 9.82
C ASN A 161 8.45 -20.07 9.46
N GLY A 162 8.92 -19.28 10.43
CA GLY A 162 10.23 -18.63 10.45
C GLY A 162 10.72 -18.51 11.88
#